data_AF-A0A945SVC4-F1
#
_entry.id   AF-A0A945SVC4-F1
#
_cell.length_a   1.000
_cell.length_b   1.000
_cell.length_c   1.000
_cell.angle_alpha   90.00
_cell.angle_beta   90.00
_cell.angle_gamma   90.00
#
_symmetry.space_group_name_H-M   'P 1'
#
loop_
_entity.id
_entity.type
_entity.pdbx_description
1 polymer ?
#
loop_
_entity_poly.entity_id
_entity_poly.type
_entity_poly.pdbx_seq_one_letter_code
_entity_poly.pdbx_strand_id
1 'polypeptide(L)' 'WIRRMAITAHHPSCTLPMGTNAEAVLDTECRVKGAENLRVIDASAMPDLVSGNIHAAVLVIAEKVSDHMMGKPYLPRAA' A
#
# COMPACT_ATOMS: atom_id res chain seq x y z
N TRP A 1 16.99 -6.72 -28.19
CA TRP A 1 17.69 -5.85 -27.21
C TRP A 1 16.96 -5.84 -25.86
N ILE A 2 15.69 -5.42 -25.78
CA ILE A 2 14.91 -5.32 -24.52
C ILE A 2 15.02 -6.56 -23.62
N ARG A 3 14.78 -7.77 -24.14
CA ARG A 3 14.90 -9.02 -23.35
C ARG A 3 16.26 -9.24 -22.66
N ARG A 4 17.34 -8.61 -23.14
CA ARG A 4 18.70 -8.74 -22.59
C ARG A 4 19.09 -7.62 -21.63
N MET A 5 18.35 -6.51 -21.63
CA MET A 5 18.72 -5.27 -20.94
C MET A 5 17.64 -4.76 -19.98
N ALA A 6 16.48 -5.42 -19.94
CA ALA A 6 15.42 -5.07 -19.00
C ALA A 6 15.91 -5.24 -17.56
N ILE A 7 15.72 -4.19 -16.76
CA ILE A 7 16.02 -4.17 -15.33
C ILE A 7 14.79 -3.68 -14.57
N THR A 8 14.75 -3.98 -13.28
CA THR A 8 13.73 -3.39 -12.40
C THR A 8 14.02 -1.90 -12.18
N ALA A 9 12.96 -1.13 -11.99
CA ALA A 9 13.05 0.23 -11.44
C ALA A 9 13.08 0.22 -9.89
N HIS A 10 13.28 -0.95 -9.27
CA HIS A 10 13.28 -1.16 -7.82
C HIS A 10 11.94 -0.84 -7.14
N HIS A 11 10.83 -1.16 -7.81
CA HIS A 11 9.47 -0.98 -7.31
C HIS A 11 8.71 -2.32 -7.10
N PRO A 12 9.21 -3.26 -6.26
CA PRO A 12 8.41 -4.43 -5.90
C PRO A 12 7.22 -4.00 -5.02
N SER A 13 6.01 -4.45 -5.36
CA SER A 13 4.77 -4.04 -4.70
C SER A 13 3.64 -5.06 -4.91
N CYS A 14 2.48 -4.79 -4.31
CA CYS A 14 1.19 -5.46 -4.60
C CYS A 14 1.07 -6.94 -4.23
N THR A 15 1.96 -7.49 -3.43
CA THR A 15 1.92 -8.92 -3.03
C THR A 15 0.91 -9.23 -1.93
N LEU A 16 0.39 -8.22 -1.22
CA LEU A 16 -0.63 -8.33 -0.18
C LEU A 16 -1.69 -7.24 -0.39
N PRO A 17 -2.39 -7.24 -1.54
CA PRO A 17 -3.22 -6.10 -1.94
C PRO A 17 -4.33 -5.83 -0.93
N MET A 18 -4.49 -4.58 -0.55
CA MET A 18 -5.62 -4.12 0.25
C MET A 18 -6.88 -3.98 -0.60
N GLY A 19 -8.05 -4.28 -0.04
CA GLY A 19 -9.31 -4.05 -0.74
C GLY A 19 -10.50 -4.86 -0.25
N THR A 20 -11.62 -4.65 -0.93
CA THR A 20 -12.92 -5.28 -0.62
C THR A 20 -13.22 -6.49 -1.51
N ASN A 21 -12.39 -6.78 -2.50
CA ASN A 21 -12.56 -7.93 -3.40
C ASN A 21 -12.03 -9.24 -2.76
N ALA A 22 -12.31 -10.37 -3.42
CA ALA A 22 -11.91 -11.70 -2.95
C ALA A 22 -10.40 -11.92 -2.96
N GLU A 23 -9.68 -11.28 -3.89
CA GLU A 23 -8.22 -11.37 -4.04
C GLU A 23 -7.46 -10.53 -3.00
N ALA A 24 -8.14 -9.61 -2.30
CA ALA A 24 -7.49 -8.75 -1.32
C ALA A 24 -7.11 -9.53 -0.06
N VAL A 25 -5.85 -9.43 0.33
CA VAL A 25 -5.27 -10.05 1.53
C VAL A 25 -5.43 -9.14 2.75
N LEU A 26 -5.43 -7.82 2.53
CA LEU A 26 -5.66 -6.82 3.57
C LEU A 26 -7.05 -6.17 3.40
N ASP A 27 -7.66 -5.75 4.49
CA ASP A 27 -8.85 -4.89 4.42
C ASP A 27 -8.49 -3.43 4.05
N THR A 28 -9.49 -2.55 3.96
CA THR A 28 -9.30 -1.13 3.59
C THR A 28 -8.53 -0.31 4.63
N GLU A 29 -8.20 -0.90 5.77
CA GLU A 29 -7.37 -0.30 6.81
C GLU A 29 -6.01 -1.01 6.95
N CYS A 30 -5.61 -1.83 5.98
CA CYS A 30 -4.36 -2.59 6.00
C CYS A 30 -4.27 -3.66 7.09
N ARG A 31 -5.41 -4.12 7.65
CA ARG A 31 -5.44 -5.27 8.58
C ARG A 31 -5.38 -6.57 7.79
N VAL A 32 -4.62 -7.54 8.28
CA VAL A 32 -4.53 -8.85 7.63
C VAL A 32 -5.85 -9.61 7.84
N LYS A 33 -6.51 -10.00 6.74
CA LYS A 33 -7.76 -10.76 6.84
C LYS A 33 -7.51 -12.13 7.48
N GLY A 34 -8.31 -12.48 8.48
CA GLY A 34 -8.18 -13.75 9.21
C GLY A 34 -7.11 -13.77 10.32
N ALA A 35 -6.47 -12.63 10.60
CA ALA A 35 -5.57 -12.46 11.74
C ALA A 35 -6.02 -11.30 12.64
N GLU A 36 -5.75 -11.42 13.93
CA GLU A 36 -6.03 -10.37 14.91
C GLU A 36 -4.77 -9.56 15.19
N ASN A 37 -4.93 -8.26 15.47
CA ASN A 37 -3.84 -7.36 15.88
C ASN A 37 -2.64 -7.31 14.93
N LEU A 38 -2.84 -7.59 13.64
CA LEU A 38 -1.80 -7.59 12.61
C LEU A 38 -2.17 -6.67 11.44
N ARG A 39 -1.24 -5.80 11.07
CA ARG A 39 -1.32 -4.93 9.89
C ARG A 39 -0.05 -5.06 9.06
N VAL A 40 -0.17 -4.85 7.75
CA VAL A 40 0.97 -4.72 6.83
C VAL A 40 0.90 -3.36 6.16
N ILE A 41 1.95 -2.55 6.34
CA ILE A 41 1.96 -1.13 5.96
C ILE A 41 3.26 -0.87 5.18
N ASP A 42 3.29 -1.35 3.95
CA ASP A 42 4.40 -1.16 3.01
C ASP A 42 3.90 -1.25 1.55
N ALA A 43 4.82 -1.37 0.59
CA ALA A 43 4.49 -1.45 -0.83
C ALA A 43 3.64 -2.68 -1.22
N SER A 44 3.67 -3.76 -0.43
CA SER A 44 2.86 -4.95 -0.70
C SER A 44 1.35 -4.67 -0.60
N ALA A 45 0.95 -3.69 0.22
CA ALA A 45 -0.44 -3.33 0.46
C ALA A 45 -1.11 -2.65 -0.74
N MET A 46 -0.33 -2.09 -1.67
CA MET A 46 -0.86 -1.42 -2.85
C MET A 46 -1.70 -2.41 -3.69
N PRO A 47 -2.95 -2.09 -4.07
CA PRO A 47 -3.77 -2.99 -4.89
C PRO A 47 -3.28 -3.07 -6.34
N ASP A 48 -2.59 -2.03 -6.82
CA ASP A 48 -1.97 -1.95 -8.14
C ASP A 48 -0.77 -0.99 -8.07
N LEU A 49 0.13 -1.07 -9.06
CA LEU A 49 1.31 -0.21 -9.13
C LEU A 49 0.89 1.23 -9.43
N VAL A 50 1.34 2.16 -8.59
CA VAL A 50 1.13 3.59 -8.82
C VAL A 50 2.08 4.13 -9.89
N SER A 51 1.61 5.11 -10.66
CA SER A 51 2.47 5.85 -11.60
C SER A 51 3.43 6.76 -10.84
N GLY A 52 4.72 6.47 -10.89
CA GLY A 52 5.79 7.29 -10.30
C GLY A 52 6.72 6.49 -9.38
N ASN A 53 7.51 7.21 -8.58
CA ASN A 53 8.35 6.60 -7.55
C ASN A 53 7.48 6.18 -6.36
N ILE A 54 7.50 4.89 -6.02
CA ILE A 54 6.60 4.33 -5.00
C ILE A 54 6.97 4.72 -3.57
N HIS A 55 8.13 5.32 -3.33
CA HIS A 55 8.53 5.79 -2.00
C HIS A 55 7.48 6.74 -1.40
N ALA A 56 6.97 7.68 -2.20
CA ALA A 56 5.93 8.61 -1.76
C ALA A 56 4.61 7.88 -1.44
N ALA A 57 4.25 6.87 -2.22
CA ALA A 57 3.04 6.08 -1.97
C ALA A 57 3.14 5.29 -0.67
N VAL A 58 4.29 4.67 -0.39
CA VAL A 58 4.53 3.96 0.88
C VAL A 58 4.41 4.91 2.07
N LEU A 59 5.03 6.09 2.00
CA LEU A 59 4.94 7.09 3.07
C LEU A 59 3.49 7.52 3.31
N VAL A 60 2.72 7.80 2.26
CA VAL A 60 1.32 8.23 2.40
C VAL A 60 0.43 7.14 3.00
N ILE A 61 0.64 5.87 2.61
CA ILE A 61 -0.08 4.74 3.24
C ILE A 61 0.24 4.69 4.74
N ALA A 62 1.51 4.80 5.11
CA ALA A 62 1.95 4.77 6.50
C ALA A 62 1.37 5.92 7.33
N GLU A 63 1.44 7.16 6.82
CA GLU A 63 0.87 8.34 7.48
C GLU A 63 -0.65 8.18 7.66
N LYS A 64 -1.36 7.73 6.62
CA LYS A 64 -2.81 7.55 6.67
C LYS A 64 -3.23 6.53 7.73
N VAL A 65 -2.55 5.40 7.80
CA VAL A 65 -2.85 4.35 8.77
C VAL A 65 -2.46 4.80 10.19
N SER A 66 -1.33 5.49 10.34
CA SER A 66 -0.89 6.07 11.62
C SER A 66 -1.93 7.05 12.19
N ASP A 67 -2.40 7.99 11.36
CA ASP A 67 -3.45 8.94 11.77
C ASP A 67 -4.72 8.22 12.20
N HIS A 68 -5.16 7.24 11.41
CA HIS A 68 -6.34 6.44 11.72
C HIS A 68 -6.20 5.71 13.07
N MET A 69 -5.05 5.06 13.31
CA MET A 69 -4.77 4.35 14.56
C MET A 69 -4.70 5.28 15.77
N MET A 70 -4.24 6.52 15.58
CA MET A 70 -4.15 7.53 16.63
C MET A 70 -5.46 8.33 16.83
N GLY A 71 -6.51 8.04 16.05
CA GLY A 71 -7.76 8.81 16.08
C GLY A 71 -7.60 10.27 15.60
N LYS A 72 -6.56 10.55 14.80
CA LYS A 72 -6.32 11.87 14.24
C LYS A 72 -7.21 12.10 13.01
N PRO A 73 -7.70 13.33 12.78
CA PRO A 73 -8.38 13.64 11.54
C PRO A 73 -7.41 13.49 10.37
N TYR A 74 -7.90 12.95 9.26
CA TYR A 74 -7.12 12.89 8.03
C TYR A 74 -6.77 14.29 7.53
N LEU A 75 -5.63 14.39 6.83
CA LEU A 75 -5.27 15.60 6.11
C LEU A 75 -6.44 16.06 5.20
N PRO A 76 -6.71 17.37 5.14
CA PRO A 76 -7.72 17.90 4.25
C PRO A 76 -7.39 17.55 2.81
N ARG A 77 -8.43 17.41 1.98
CA ARG A 77 -8.25 17.22 0.54
C ARG A 77 -7.44 18.39 0.00
N ALA A 78 -6.40 18.11 -0.79
CA ALA A 78 -5.74 19.14 -1.57
C ALA A 78 -6.77 19.85 -2.46
N ALA A 79 -6.63 21.17 -2.57
CA ALA A 79 -7.50 22.03 -3.38
C ALA A 79 -7.41 21.69 -4.88
#